data_AF-A0A9X3BUR5-F1
#
_entry.id   AF-A0A9X3BUR5-F1
#
_cell.length_a   1.000
_cell.length_b   1.000
_cell.length_c   1.000
_cell.angle_alpha   90.00
_cell.angle_beta   90.00
_cell.angle_gamma   90.00
#
_symmetry.space_group_name_H-M   'P 1'
#
loop_
_entity.id
_entity.type
_entity.pdbx_description
1 polymer ?
#
loop_
_entity_poly.entity_id
_entity_poly.type
_entity_poly.pdbx_seq_one_letter_code
_entity_poly.pdbx_strand_id
1 'polypeptide(L)'
;MKIEWKPGWEEELQRALQPAMQQFAEDHQAEMDALSEQYAGQPVADVAVAVRQMMDRWPGKLSSEDELTRIATAISQGQRVLLRGGPQ
;
A
#
# COMPACT_ATOMS: atom_id res chain seq x y z
N MET A 1 17.00 3.60 -31.41
CA MET A 1 17.39 4.43 -30.26
C MET A 1 17.84 3.51 -29.14
N LYS A 2 19.06 3.67 -28.62
CA LYS A 2 19.52 2.99 -27.40
C LYS A 2 19.19 3.93 -26.24
N ILE A 3 18.30 3.51 -25.35
CA ILE A 3 18.06 4.26 -24.11
C ILE A 3 19.23 3.93 -23.20
N GLU A 4 20.17 4.87 -23.04
CA GLU A 4 21.23 4.78 -22.04
C GLU A 4 20.68 5.28 -20.70
N TRP A 5 20.34 4.35 -19.81
CA TRP A 5 19.94 4.66 -18.44
C TRP A 5 21.17 5.06 -17.63
N LYS A 6 21.15 6.24 -17.01
CA LYS A 6 22.25 6.67 -16.13
C LYS A 6 22.29 5.79 -14.88
N PRO A 7 23.47 5.38 -14.40
CA PRO A 7 23.56 4.79 -13.05
C PRO A 7 22.98 5.78 -12.04
N GLY A 8 22.06 5.33 -11.18
CA GLY A 8 21.34 6.16 -10.20
C GLY A 8 19.98 6.70 -10.65
N TRP A 9 19.53 6.43 -11.90
CA TRP A 9 18.23 6.91 -12.39
C TRP A 9 17.04 6.39 -11.54
N GLU A 10 17.14 5.16 -11.00
CA GLU A 10 16.15 4.58 -10.08
C GLU A 10 16.08 5.33 -8.75
N GLU A 11 17.22 5.73 -8.19
CA GLU A 11 17.29 6.49 -6.94
C GLU A 11 16.75 7.91 -7.12
N GLU A 12 17.06 8.55 -8.25
CA GLU A 12 16.50 9.88 -8.59
C GLU A 12 14.98 9.81 -8.79
N LEU A 13 14.47 8.77 -9.45
CA LEU A 13 13.02 8.54 -9.59
C LEU A 13 12.36 8.27 -8.24
N GLN A 14 12.94 7.43 -7.40
CA GLN A 14 12.41 7.17 -6.05
C GLN A 14 12.36 8.45 -5.23
N ARG A 15 13.41 9.27 -5.26
CA ARG A 15 13.45 10.56 -4.56
C ARG A 15 12.40 11.53 -5.10
N ALA A 16 12.18 11.56 -6.42
CA ALA A 16 11.16 12.40 -7.03
C ALA A 16 9.73 11.94 -6.70
N LEU A 17 9.51 10.63 -6.53
CA LEU A 17 8.22 10.04 -6.19
C LEU A 17 7.93 10.04 -4.68
N GLN A 18 8.95 10.15 -3.84
CA GLN A 18 8.84 10.15 -2.38
C GLN A 18 7.76 11.11 -1.84
N PRO A 19 7.71 12.41 -2.22
CA PRO A 19 6.67 13.30 -1.74
C PRO A 19 5.26 12.89 -2.19
N ALA A 20 5.12 12.37 -3.42
CA ALA A 20 3.83 11.88 -3.90
C ALA A 20 3.38 10.62 -3.17
N MET A 21 4.30 9.71 -2.83
CA MET A 21 3.98 8.52 -2.04
C MET A 21 3.68 8.86 -0.58
N GLN A 22 4.33 9.88 -0.01
CA GLN A 22 4.04 10.36 1.33
C GLN A 22 2.64 10.99 1.39
N GLN A 23 2.32 11.86 0.44
CA GLN A 23 0.99 12.46 0.33
C GLN A 23 -0.09 11.38 0.15
N PHE A 24 0.15 10.40 -0.72
CA PHE A 24 -0.74 9.25 -0.89
C PHE A 24 -0.96 8.49 0.42
N ALA A 25 0.11 8.23 1.18
CA ALA A 25 -0.01 7.58 2.48
C ALA A 25 -0.84 8.41 3.44
N GLU A 26 -0.62 9.72 3.55
CA GLU A 26 -1.38 10.61 4.42
C GLU A 26 -2.87 10.69 4.02
N ASP A 27 -3.16 10.78 2.72
CA ASP A 27 -4.53 10.88 2.20
C ASP A 27 -5.35 9.60 2.44
N HIS A 28 -4.70 8.43 2.41
CA HIS A 28 -5.37 7.13 2.52
C HIS A 28 -5.16 6.39 3.85
N GLN A 29 -4.32 6.90 4.75
CA GLN A 29 -4.07 6.25 6.05
C GLN A 29 -5.35 6.12 6.88
N ALA A 30 -6.20 7.14 6.87
CA ALA A 30 -7.46 7.13 7.61
C ALA A 30 -8.43 6.05 7.10
N GLU A 31 -8.48 5.83 5.78
CA GLU A 31 -9.29 4.74 5.18
C GLU A 31 -8.76 3.36 5.58
N MET A 32 -7.43 3.19 5.56
CA MET A 32 -6.79 1.94 5.97
C MET A 32 -6.96 1.67 7.48
N ASP A 33 -6.87 2.70 8.32
CA ASP A 33 -7.10 2.59 9.76
C ASP A 33 -8.54 2.15 10.05
N ALA A 34 -9.54 2.80 9.42
CA ALA A 34 -10.94 2.44 9.57
C ALA A 34 -11.22 0.99 9.12
N LEU A 35 -10.64 0.56 8.01
CA LEU A 35 -10.76 -0.82 7.54
C LEU A 35 -10.08 -1.80 8.50
N SER A 36 -8.93 -1.42 9.07
CA SER A 36 -8.20 -2.24 10.03
C SER A 36 -8.98 -2.43 11.33
N GLU A 37 -9.63 -1.37 11.83
CA GLU A 37 -10.50 -1.42 13.01
C GLU A 37 -11.77 -2.23 12.74
N GLN A 38 -12.41 -2.04 11.57
CA GLN A 38 -13.64 -2.74 11.22
C GLN A 38 -13.46 -4.25 11.05
N TYR A 39 -12.33 -4.67 10.48
CA TYR A 39 -12.06 -6.07 10.14
C TYR A 39 -11.10 -6.78 11.12
N ALA A 40 -10.73 -6.12 12.22
CA ALA A 40 -9.93 -6.72 13.28
C ALA A 40 -10.59 -8.02 13.81
N GLY A 41 -9.82 -9.12 13.83
CA GLY A 41 -10.31 -10.43 14.27
C GLY A 41 -11.24 -11.15 13.30
N GLN A 42 -11.52 -10.59 12.11
CA GLN A 42 -12.29 -11.26 11.07
C GLN A 42 -11.45 -12.28 10.30
N PRO A 43 -12.06 -13.25 9.60
CA PRO A 43 -11.32 -14.22 8.78
C PRO A 43 -10.53 -13.55 7.65
N VAL A 44 -9.28 -13.98 7.43
CA VAL A 44 -8.37 -13.41 6.42
C VAL A 44 -9.00 -13.33 5.02
N ALA A 45 -9.82 -14.31 4.64
CA ALA A 45 -10.50 -14.31 3.34
C ALA A 45 -11.47 -13.12 3.18
N ASP A 46 -12.25 -12.81 4.23
CA ASP A 46 -13.19 -11.68 4.21
C ASP A 46 -12.45 -10.35 4.24
N VAL A 47 -11.37 -10.28 5.03
CA VAL A 47 -10.49 -9.10 5.06
C VAL A 47 -9.82 -8.87 3.71
N ALA A 48 -9.35 -9.92 3.03
CA ALA A 48 -8.71 -9.81 1.72
C ALA A 48 -9.65 -9.25 0.64
N VAL A 49 -10.93 -9.66 0.68
CA VAL A 49 -11.96 -9.09 -0.21
C VAL A 49 -12.15 -7.60 0.06
N ALA A 50 -12.24 -7.19 1.33
CA ALA A 50 -12.42 -5.80 1.72
C ALA A 50 -11.21 -4.92 1.35
N VAL A 51 -9.99 -5.38 1.65
CA VAL A 51 -8.74 -4.71 1.29
C VAL A 51 -8.65 -4.52 -0.22
N ARG A 52 -8.98 -5.56 -1.00
CA ARG A 52 -8.99 -5.48 -2.47
C ARG A 52 -9.97 -4.41 -2.97
N GLN A 53 -11.20 -4.38 -2.45
CA GLN A 53 -12.20 -3.37 -2.84
C GLN A 53 -11.79 -1.95 -2.46
N MET A 54 -11.07 -1.77 -1.36
CA MET A 54 -10.50 -0.48 -0.98
C MET A 54 -9.38 -0.07 -1.94
N MET A 55 -8.40 -0.94 -2.17
CA MET A 55 -7.26 -0.65 -3.03
C MET A 55 -7.65 -0.49 -4.51
N ASP A 56 -8.71 -1.14 -4.97
CA ASP A 56 -9.24 -0.95 -6.33
C ASP A 56 -9.75 0.46 -6.60
N ARG A 57 -10.08 1.23 -5.54
CA ARG A 57 -10.48 2.63 -5.61
C ARG A 57 -9.28 3.59 -5.63
N TRP A 58 -8.09 3.14 -5.28
CA TRP A 58 -6.90 3.97 -5.21
C TRP A 58 -6.20 4.06 -6.58
N PRO A 59 -5.67 5.24 -6.95
CA PRO A 59 -4.84 5.38 -8.16
C PRO A 59 -3.50 4.66 -8.00
N GLY A 60 -2.98 4.05 -9.07
CA GLY A 60 -1.66 3.40 -9.06
C GLY A 60 -1.63 1.92 -8.67
N LYS A 61 -2.70 1.17 -8.99
CA LYS A 61 -2.88 -0.28 -8.78
C LYS A 61 -1.61 -1.12 -8.99
N LEU A 62 -0.92 -1.47 -7.91
CA LEU A 62 0.26 -2.33 -7.95
C LEU A 62 0.37 -3.27 -6.73
N SER A 63 -0.74 -3.61 -6.07
CA SER A 63 -0.69 -4.61 -5.00
C SER A 63 -0.79 -6.02 -5.60
N SER A 64 0.28 -6.80 -5.46
CA SER A 64 0.25 -8.24 -5.75
C SER A 64 -0.74 -8.97 -4.83
N GLU A 65 -1.25 -10.14 -5.24
CA GLU A 65 -2.09 -10.99 -4.38
C GLU A 65 -1.39 -11.36 -3.06
N ASP A 66 -0.06 -11.52 -3.08
CA ASP A 66 0.74 -11.73 -1.87
C ASP A 66 0.69 -10.54 -0.91
N GLU A 67 0.66 -9.33 -1.45
CA GLU A 67 0.63 -8.09 -0.66
C GLU A 67 -0.75 -7.88 -0.05
N LEU A 68 -1.81 -8.12 -0.82
CA LEU A 68 -3.19 -8.16 -0.32
C LEU A 68 -3.35 -9.17 0.81
N THR A 69 -2.77 -10.37 0.66
CA THR A 69 -2.83 -11.43 1.67
C THR A 69 -2.08 -11.04 2.95
N ARG A 70 -0.91 -10.38 2.83
CA ARG A 70 -0.17 -9.88 4.00
C ARG A 70 -0.93 -8.80 4.76
N ILE A 71 -1.50 -7.83 4.05
CA ILE A 71 -2.32 -6.76 4.65
C ILE A 71 -3.54 -7.37 5.35
N ALA A 72 -4.25 -8.28 4.68
CA ALA A 72 -5.40 -8.96 5.24
C ALA A 72 -5.07 -9.79 6.49
N THR A 73 -3.92 -10.45 6.48
CA THR A 73 -3.41 -11.20 7.64
C THR A 73 -3.12 -10.28 8.82
N ALA A 74 -2.43 -9.17 8.59
CA ALA A 74 -2.12 -8.19 9.64
C ALA A 74 -3.41 -7.62 10.27
N ILE A 75 -4.37 -7.22 9.44
CA ILE A 75 -5.66 -6.70 9.91
C ILE A 75 -6.45 -7.77 10.67
N SER A 76 -6.52 -9.00 10.14
CA SER A 76 -7.16 -10.14 10.82
C SER A 76 -6.56 -10.38 12.21
N GLN A 77 -5.24 -10.19 12.36
CA GLN A 77 -4.53 -10.28 13.65
C GLN A 77 -4.73 -9.05 14.56
N GLY A 78 -5.51 -8.06 14.14
CA GLY A 78 -5.73 -6.81 14.87
C GLY A 78 -4.52 -5.86 14.82
N GLN A 79 -3.62 -6.04 13.86
CA GLN A 79 -2.48 -5.16 13.66
C GLN A 79 -2.87 -3.99 12.76
N ARG A 80 -2.45 -2.78 13.17
CA ARG A 80 -2.64 -1.58 12.36
C ARG A 80 -1.69 -1.59 11.16
N VAL A 81 -2.24 -1.34 9.97
CA VAL A 81 -1.46 -1.23 8.74
C VAL A 81 -1.10 0.24 8.49
N LEU A 82 0.20 0.52 8.41
CA LEU A 82 0.71 1.86 8.12
C LEU A 82 1.14 1.94 6.66
N LEU A 83 0.53 2.85 5.90
CA LEU A 83 0.99 3.26 4.59
C LEU A 83 2.24 4.13 4.78
N ARG A 84 3.29 3.87 4.01
CA ARG A 84 4.50 4.71 3.99
C ARG A 84 4.94 4.95 2.57
N GLY A 85 5.34 6.18 2.28
CA GLY A 85 5.91 6.52 0.99
C GLY A 85 7.43 6.31 0.94
N GLY A 86 7.87 5.14 0.45
CA GLY A 86 9.27 4.85 0.12
C GLY A 86 10.25 4.76 1.31
N PRO A 87 11.43 4.12 1.15
CA PRO A 87 12.20 3.60 2.26
C PRO A 87 13.07 4.64 2.99
N GLN A 88 13.48 4.19 4.17
CA GLN A 88 14.35 4.81 5.17
C GLN A 88 15.82 4.50 4.84
#